data_AF-A0A538C075-F1
#
_entry.id   AF-A0A538C075-F1
#
_cell.length_a   1.000
_cell.length_b   1.000
_cell.length_c   1.000
_cell.angle_alpha   90.00
_cell.angle_beta   90.00
_cell.angle_gamma   90.00
#
_symmetry.space_group_name_H-M   'P 1'
#
loop_
_entity.id
_entity.type
_entity.pdbx_description
1 polymer ?
#
loop_
_entity_poly.entity_id
_entity_poly.type
_entity_poly.pdbx_seq_one_letter_code
_entity_poly.pdbx_strand_id
1 'polypeptide(L)'
;MTESPGTVGSARTTTVLDPGFLQGIKVLPTDEVRRRRDESFAEREFQSYLRRQVQVRQDILVAELSRREAGREPQPLVEQLTSVLAKRPRTTRSRGEAFRMALTGADIEEAERQLELLLPKFNLDDPPSLEDHELA
;
A
#
# COMPACT_ATOMS: atom_id res chain seq x y z
N MET A 1 -12.39 4.18 -24.08
CA MET A 1 -11.43 3.10 -23.76
C MET A 1 -10.79 3.52 -22.44
N THR A 2 -11.34 3.05 -21.33
CA THR A 2 -10.76 3.29 -20.00
C THR A 2 -9.49 2.46 -19.93
N GLU A 3 -8.32 3.11 -19.96
CA GLU A 3 -7.08 2.49 -19.53
C GLU A 3 -7.35 1.87 -18.17
N SER A 4 -7.26 0.54 -18.09
CA SER A 4 -7.18 -0.12 -16.80
C SER A 4 -5.96 0.50 -16.12
N PRO A 5 -6.06 1.07 -14.90
CA PRO A 5 -4.89 1.60 -14.22
C PRO A 5 -3.84 0.49 -14.27
N GLY A 6 -2.68 0.80 -14.86
CA GLY A 6 -1.63 -0.17 -15.13
C GLY A 6 -1.45 -1.03 -13.88
N THR A 7 -1.41 -2.35 -14.04
CA THR A 7 -1.43 -3.31 -12.93
C THR A 7 -0.45 -2.88 -11.85
N VAL A 8 -0.98 -2.35 -10.75
CA VAL A 8 -0.19 -1.92 -9.60
C VAL A 8 0.35 -3.18 -8.94
N GLY A 9 1.64 -3.41 -9.07
CA GLY A 9 2.18 -4.68 -8.64
C GLY A 9 3.66 -4.87 -8.87
N SER A 10 4.19 -5.90 -8.23
CA SER A 10 5.54 -6.38 -8.49
C SER A 10 5.56 -7.19 -9.79
N ALA A 11 6.76 -7.57 -10.26
CA ALA A 11 6.90 -8.52 -11.37
C ALA A 11 6.15 -9.84 -11.13
N ARG A 12 5.92 -10.23 -9.85
CA ARG A 12 5.18 -11.44 -9.47
C ARG A 12 3.68 -11.30 -9.65
N THR A 13 3.14 -10.09 -9.66
CA THR A 13 1.69 -9.85 -9.73
C THR A 13 1.09 -10.51 -10.97
N THR A 14 1.74 -10.36 -12.12
CA THR A 14 1.31 -11.01 -13.37
C THR A 14 1.30 -12.53 -13.24
N THR A 15 2.33 -13.11 -12.62
CA THR A 15 2.44 -14.57 -12.44
C THR A 15 1.39 -15.11 -11.47
N VAL A 16 1.23 -14.49 -10.30
CA VAL A 16 0.33 -14.95 -9.23
C VAL A 16 -1.15 -14.78 -9.61
N LEU A 17 -1.46 -13.74 -10.39
CA LEU A 17 -2.82 -13.49 -10.87
C LEU A 17 -3.12 -14.18 -12.21
N ASP A 18 -2.15 -14.87 -12.81
CA ASP A 18 -2.37 -15.62 -14.04
C ASP A 18 -3.45 -16.71 -13.82
N PRO A 19 -4.50 -16.78 -14.67
CA PRO A 19 -5.55 -17.79 -14.51
C PRO A 19 -5.04 -19.24 -14.52
N GLY A 20 -3.90 -19.51 -15.17
CA GLY A 20 -3.22 -20.79 -15.20
C GLY A 20 -2.36 -21.09 -13.97
N PHE A 21 -2.14 -20.12 -13.07
CA PHE A 21 -1.27 -20.28 -11.90
C PHE A 21 -1.71 -21.41 -10.96
N LEU A 22 -3.00 -21.73 -10.91
CA LEU A 22 -3.54 -22.83 -10.10
C LEU A 22 -3.87 -24.09 -10.91
N GLN A 23 -3.64 -24.07 -12.22
CA GLN A 23 -3.98 -25.18 -13.10
C GLN A 23 -3.19 -26.43 -12.73
N GLY A 24 -3.88 -27.56 -12.60
CA GLY A 24 -3.26 -28.85 -12.30
C GLY A 24 -2.70 -28.98 -10.88
N ILE A 25 -3.00 -28.08 -9.94
CA ILE A 25 -2.37 -28.07 -8.61
C ILE A 25 -2.40 -29.40 -7.85
N LYS A 26 -3.44 -30.22 -8.07
CA LYS A 26 -3.61 -31.55 -7.43
C LYS A 26 -2.59 -32.59 -7.88
N VAL A 27 -1.98 -32.42 -9.05
CA VAL A 27 -1.03 -33.38 -9.65
C VAL A 27 0.39 -32.82 -9.70
N LEU A 28 0.60 -31.60 -9.22
CA LEU A 28 1.92 -31.00 -9.14
C LEU A 28 2.75 -31.66 -8.02
N PRO A 29 4.08 -31.75 -8.19
CA PRO A 29 4.97 -32.10 -7.09
C PRO A 29 4.75 -31.17 -5.90
N THR A 30 4.82 -31.70 -4.68
CA THR A 30 4.64 -30.92 -3.44
C THR A 30 5.56 -29.70 -3.36
N ASP A 31 6.78 -29.81 -3.85
CA ASP A 31 7.74 -28.71 -3.85
C ASP A 31 7.32 -27.57 -4.79
N GLU A 32 6.67 -27.89 -5.91
CA GLU A 32 6.10 -26.88 -6.81
C GLU A 32 4.91 -26.17 -6.16
N VAL A 33 4.05 -26.90 -5.46
CA VAL A 33 2.93 -26.31 -4.69
C VAL A 33 3.46 -25.37 -3.60
N ARG A 34 4.52 -25.77 -2.89
CA ARG A 34 5.17 -24.93 -1.88
C ARG A 34 5.79 -23.68 -2.49
N ARG A 35 6.48 -23.80 -3.63
CA ARG A 35 7.05 -22.67 -4.37
C ARG A 35 5.97 -21.65 -4.75
N ARG A 36 4.86 -22.09 -5.36
CA ARG A 36 3.74 -21.21 -5.75
C ARG A 36 3.07 -20.54 -4.56
N ARG A 37 2.92 -21.28 -3.45
CA ARG A 37 2.42 -20.74 -2.18
C ARG A 37 3.33 -19.63 -1.66
N ASP A 38 4.64 -19.85 -1.66
CA ASP A 38 5.60 -18.88 -1.14
C ASP A 38 5.68 -17.65 -2.04
N GLU A 39 5.61 -17.82 -3.37
CA GLU A 39 5.49 -16.71 -4.32
C GLU A 39 4.21 -15.88 -4.08
N SER A 40 3.08 -16.54 -3.83
CA SER A 40 1.82 -15.86 -3.49
C SER A 40 1.91 -15.12 -2.16
N PHE A 41 2.62 -15.65 -1.16
CA PHE A 41 2.83 -14.94 0.11
C PHE A 41 3.72 -13.73 -0.08
N ALA A 42 4.85 -13.86 -0.80
CA ALA A 42 5.72 -12.72 -1.10
C ALA A 42 4.95 -11.58 -1.79
N GLU A 43 4.13 -11.91 -2.80
CA GLU A 43 3.29 -10.93 -3.48
C GLU A 43 2.23 -10.30 -2.54
N ARG A 44 1.59 -11.10 -1.69
CA ARG A 44 0.62 -10.58 -0.69
C ARG A 44 1.27 -9.60 0.28
N GLU A 45 2.49 -9.89 0.74
CA GLU A 45 3.21 -9.00 1.65
C GLU A 45 3.61 -7.70 0.94
N PHE A 46 4.07 -7.78 -0.32
CA PHE A 46 4.36 -6.61 -1.16
C PHE A 46 3.13 -5.71 -1.29
N GLN A 47 1.99 -6.27 -1.67
CA GLN A 47 0.73 -5.52 -1.79
C GLN A 47 0.25 -4.94 -0.46
N SER A 48 0.48 -5.65 0.65
CA SER A 48 0.11 -5.15 1.98
C SER A 48 0.98 -3.97 2.41
N TYR A 49 2.25 -3.96 2.04
CA TYR A 49 3.16 -2.84 2.24
C TYR A 49 2.76 -1.63 1.40
N LEU A 50 2.55 -1.83 0.10
CA LEU A 50 2.12 -0.76 -0.80
C LEU A 50 0.79 -0.14 -0.34
N ARG A 51 -0.20 -0.97 0.02
CA ARG A 51 -1.46 -0.50 0.62
C ARG A 51 -1.21 0.34 1.86
N ARG A 52 -0.33 -0.07 2.78
CA ARG A 52 -0.05 0.70 3.99
C ARG A 52 0.62 2.03 3.66
N GLN A 53 1.50 2.07 2.67
CA GLN A 53 2.16 3.31 2.23
C GLN A 53 1.17 4.33 1.66
N VAL A 54 0.20 3.87 0.86
CA VAL A 54 -0.90 4.70 0.35
C VAL A 54 -1.78 5.20 1.51
N GLN A 55 -2.17 4.31 2.42
CA GLN A 55 -2.98 4.67 3.59
C GLN A 55 -2.31 5.71 4.46
N VAL A 56 -1.01 5.55 4.76
CA VAL A 56 -0.24 6.52 5.55
C VAL A 56 -0.29 7.92 4.92
N ARG A 57 -0.09 8.00 3.61
CA ARG A 57 -0.16 9.28 2.87
C ARG A 57 -1.57 9.86 2.91
N GLN A 58 -2.60 9.05 2.69
CA GLN A 58 -3.99 9.48 2.79
C GLN A 58 -4.32 10.00 4.20
N ASP A 59 -3.91 9.30 5.25
CA ASP A 59 -4.15 9.69 6.65
C ASP A 59 -3.50 11.06 6.95
N ILE A 60 -2.31 11.31 6.42
CA ILE A 60 -1.60 12.59 6.55
C ILE A 60 -2.35 13.72 5.84
N LEU A 61 -2.81 13.51 4.61
CA LEU A 61 -3.58 14.53 3.86
C LEU A 61 -4.91 14.87 4.53
N VAL A 62 -5.65 13.84 5.00
CA VAL A 62 -6.90 14.03 5.74
C VAL A 62 -6.66 14.80 7.04
N ALA A 63 -5.54 14.53 7.72
CA ALA A 63 -5.17 15.26 8.93
C ALA A 63 -4.82 16.73 8.63
N GLU A 64 -4.10 16.99 7.54
CA GLU A 64 -3.82 18.35 7.07
C GLU A 64 -5.10 19.12 6.76
N LEU A 65 -6.03 18.53 5.99
CA LEU A 65 -7.32 19.14 5.68
C LEU A 65 -8.12 19.45 6.96
N SER A 66 -8.24 18.47 7.87
CA SER A 66 -8.91 18.65 9.16
C SER A 66 -8.26 19.77 10.00
N ARG A 67 -6.92 19.91 9.92
CA ARG A 67 -6.18 20.96 10.61
C ARG A 67 -6.56 22.34 10.10
N ARG A 68 -6.72 22.52 8.78
CA ARG A 68 -7.12 23.79 8.15
C ARG A 68 -8.56 24.16 8.52
N GLU A 69 -9.46 23.19 8.53
CA GLU A 69 -10.86 23.38 8.91
C GLU A 69 -11.03 23.79 10.38
N ALA A 70 -10.13 23.37 11.28
CA ALA A 70 -10.21 23.65 12.72
C ALA A 70 -9.99 25.14 13.10
N GLY A 71 -9.49 25.99 12.20
CA GLY A 71 -9.39 27.44 12.43
C GLY A 71 -8.15 27.88 13.20
N ARG A 72 -8.24 28.96 14.02
CA ARG A 72 -7.05 29.66 14.56
C ARG A 72 -6.23 28.83 15.56
N GLU A 73 -4.95 28.71 15.25
CA GLU A 73 -3.88 27.97 15.95
C GLU A 73 -4.08 26.46 16.11
N PRO A 74 -4.22 25.70 15.01
CA PRO A 74 -4.17 24.26 15.09
C PRO A 74 -2.76 23.79 15.46
N GLN A 75 -2.67 22.72 16.23
CA GLN A 75 -1.41 22.06 16.54
C GLN A 75 -0.67 21.65 15.24
N PRO A 76 0.66 21.79 15.13
CA PRO A 76 1.42 21.38 13.95
C PRO A 76 1.15 19.92 13.57
N LEU A 77 1.08 19.62 12.26
CA LEU A 77 0.81 18.25 11.75
C LEU A 77 1.82 17.22 12.26
N VAL A 78 3.10 17.62 12.35
CA VAL A 78 4.19 16.77 12.87
C VAL A 78 3.89 16.29 14.29
N GLU A 79 3.32 17.16 15.14
CA GLU A 79 2.97 16.81 16.52
C GLU A 79 1.74 15.88 16.59
N GLN A 80 0.87 15.92 15.58
CA GLN A 80 -0.30 15.04 15.47
C GLN A 80 0.01 13.69 14.81
N LEU A 81 1.17 13.55 14.17
CA LEU A 81 1.51 12.42 13.29
C LEU A 81 1.35 11.06 13.97
N THR A 82 1.80 10.92 15.21
CA THR A 82 1.66 9.66 15.95
C THR A 82 0.18 9.27 16.12
N SER A 83 -0.69 10.24 16.44
CA SER A 83 -2.13 10.02 16.60
C SER A 83 -2.79 9.67 15.27
N VAL A 84 -2.41 10.39 14.21
CA VAL A 84 -2.90 10.18 12.84
C VAL A 84 -2.56 8.77 12.35
N LEU A 85 -1.30 8.36 12.45
CA LEU A 85 -0.85 7.05 11.97
C LEU A 85 -1.32 5.88 12.86
N ALA A 86 -1.61 6.15 14.14
CA ALA A 86 -2.17 5.19 15.08
C ALA A 86 -3.67 4.94 14.88
N LYS A 87 -4.39 5.82 14.15
CA LYS A 87 -5.77 5.56 13.72
C LYS A 87 -5.77 4.38 12.76
N ARG A 88 -5.88 3.18 13.33
CA ARG A 88 -6.02 1.95 12.55
C ARG A 88 -7.36 2.01 11.82
N PRO A 89 -7.42 1.64 10.52
CA PRO A 89 -8.69 1.40 9.88
C PRO A 89 -9.49 0.41 10.72
N ARG A 90 -10.72 0.78 11.09
CA ARG A 90 -11.66 -0.12 11.77
C ARG A 90 -12.10 -1.18 10.77
N THR A 91 -11.26 -2.18 10.50
CA THR A 91 -11.68 -3.34 9.70
C THR A 91 -12.13 -4.46 10.61
N THR A 92 -13.30 -5.00 10.27
CA THR A 92 -13.85 -6.23 10.83
C THR A 92 -12.88 -7.38 10.63
N ARG A 93 -12.33 -7.90 11.74
CA ARG A 93 -11.54 -9.14 11.82
C ARG A 93 -10.49 -9.31 10.69
N SER A 94 -9.37 -8.56 10.75
CA SER A 94 -8.13 -9.16 10.23
C SER A 94 -7.78 -10.30 11.19
N ARG A 95 -7.81 -11.56 10.73
CA ARG A 95 -7.11 -12.63 11.44
C ARG A 95 -5.66 -12.18 11.46
N GLY A 96 -5.14 -11.80 12.64
CA GLY A 96 -3.79 -11.26 12.82
C GLY A 96 -2.72 -12.29 12.46
N GLU A 97 -2.64 -12.64 11.19
CA GLU A 97 -1.64 -13.50 10.62
C GLU A 97 -0.36 -12.68 10.55
N ALA A 98 0.67 -13.14 11.25
CA ALA A 98 1.99 -12.51 11.20
C ALA A 98 2.52 -12.55 9.76
N PHE A 99 3.37 -11.57 9.40
CA PHE A 99 4.14 -11.59 8.16
C PHE A 99 4.81 -12.95 8.01
N ARG A 100 4.41 -13.71 6.98
CA ARG A 100 4.98 -15.03 6.72
C ARG A 100 6.31 -14.96 5.98
N MET A 101 6.56 -13.85 5.29
CA MET A 101 7.81 -13.58 4.58
C MET A 101 8.21 -12.12 4.81
N ALA A 102 9.50 -11.88 4.98
CA ALA A 102 10.05 -10.53 5.03
C ALA A 102 10.16 -9.98 3.60
N LEU A 103 9.87 -8.68 3.45
CA LEU A 103 10.13 -7.97 2.20
C LEU A 103 11.63 -7.85 1.99
N THR A 104 12.07 -8.06 0.76
CA THR A 104 13.47 -7.80 0.37
C THR A 104 13.69 -6.30 0.15
N GLY A 105 14.94 -5.84 0.13
CA GLY A 105 15.25 -4.46 -0.25
C GLY A 105 14.71 -4.10 -1.65
N ALA A 106 14.81 -5.03 -2.60
CA ALA A 106 14.27 -4.86 -3.95
C ALA A 106 12.74 -4.74 -3.97
N ASP A 107 12.03 -5.45 -3.06
CA ASP A 107 10.57 -5.30 -2.92
C ASP A 107 10.20 -3.90 -2.43
N ILE A 108 10.97 -3.36 -1.48
CA ILE A 108 10.73 -2.02 -0.95
C ILE A 108 10.97 -0.97 -2.05
N GLU A 109 12.10 -1.05 -2.74
CA GLU A 109 12.43 -0.14 -3.84
C GLU A 109 11.39 -0.18 -4.97
N GLU A 110 10.91 -1.36 -5.34
CA GLU A 110 9.84 -1.49 -6.34
C GLU A 110 8.53 -0.90 -5.84
N ALA A 111 8.17 -1.12 -4.58
CA ALA A 111 6.96 -0.54 -4.02
C ALA A 111 7.02 1.00 -3.98
N GLU A 112 8.19 1.58 -3.69
CA GLU A 112 8.42 3.03 -3.73
C GLU A 112 8.27 3.56 -5.17
N ARG A 113 8.88 2.90 -6.16
CA ARG A 113 8.69 3.25 -7.59
C ARG A 113 7.22 3.20 -8.01
N GLN A 114 6.50 2.15 -7.64
CA GLN A 114 5.08 2.00 -7.95
C GLN A 114 4.24 3.10 -7.29
N LEU A 115 4.62 3.52 -6.08
CA LEU A 115 3.95 4.58 -5.37
C LEU A 115 4.13 5.95 -6.02
N GLU A 116 5.33 6.26 -6.51
CA GLU A 116 5.60 7.46 -7.29
C GLU A 116 4.77 7.51 -8.57
N LEU A 117 4.62 6.37 -9.26
CA LEU A 117 3.77 6.25 -10.44
C LEU A 117 2.28 6.44 -10.14
N LEU A 118 1.84 6.02 -8.95
CA LEU A 118 0.45 6.15 -8.51
C LEU A 118 0.07 7.54 -8.02
N LEU A 119 1.04 8.25 -7.43
CA LEU A 119 0.85 9.57 -6.84
C LEU A 119 1.77 10.63 -7.49
N PRO A 120 1.82 10.75 -8.83
CA PRO A 120 2.83 11.55 -9.52
C PRO A 120 2.66 13.07 -9.35
N LYS A 121 1.57 13.53 -8.72
CA LYS A 121 1.14 14.94 -8.72
C LYS A 121 1.20 15.62 -7.36
N PHE A 122 1.49 14.91 -6.28
CA PHE A 122 1.46 15.51 -4.94
C PHE A 122 2.84 15.40 -4.31
N ASN A 123 3.44 16.55 -3.97
CA ASN A 123 4.59 16.58 -3.07
C ASN A 123 4.09 16.28 -1.65
N LEU A 124 3.87 15.00 -1.37
CA LEU A 124 3.31 14.51 -0.10
C LEU A 124 4.28 14.61 1.07
N ASP A 125 5.54 14.96 0.79
CA ASP A 125 6.57 15.17 1.81
C ASP A 125 6.44 16.55 2.47
N ASP A 126 5.70 17.48 1.86
CA ASP A 126 5.37 18.78 2.46
C ASP A 126 3.86 19.11 2.34
N PRO A 127 2.98 18.39 3.07
CA PRO A 127 1.53 18.64 3.04
C PRO A 127 1.11 20.08 3.32
N PRO A 128 1.78 20.84 4.21
CA PRO A 128 1.51 22.27 4.39
C PRO A 128 1.65 23.14 3.14
N SER A 129 2.47 22.72 2.16
CA SER A 129 2.67 23.46 0.91
C SER A 129 1.58 23.23 -0.14
N LEU A 130 0.72 22.22 0.04
CA LEU A 130 -0.35 21.88 -0.89
C LEU A 130 -1.54 22.84 -0.74
N GLU A 131 -2.21 23.15 -1.84
CA GLU A 131 -3.45 23.95 -1.83
C GLU A 131 -4.66 23.08 -1.45
N ASP A 132 -5.75 23.69 -0.96
CA ASP A 132 -6.93 22.93 -0.48
C ASP A 132 -7.54 22.01 -1.54
N HIS A 133 -7.48 22.41 -2.82
CA HIS A 133 -7.98 21.61 -3.94
C HIS A 133 -7.08 20.40 -4.28
N GLU A 134 -5.83 20.38 -3.79
CA GLU A 134 -4.90 19.26 -3.92
C GLU A 134 -5.03 18.26 -2.77
N LEU A 135 -5.67 18.67 -1.67
CA LEU A 135 -5.95 17.84 -0.50
C LEU A 135 -7.29 17.09 -0.60
N ALA A 136 -8.17 17.48 -1.53
CA ALA A 136 -9.56 17.01 -1.66
C ALA A 136 -9.74 15.78 -2.57
#